data_AF-A0AAV6WV39-F1
#
_entry.id   AF-A0AAV6WV39-F1
#
_cell.length_a   1.000
_cell.length_b   1.000
_cell.length_c   1.000
_cell.angle_alpha   90.00
_cell.angle_beta   90.00
_cell.angle_gamma   90.00
#
_symmetry.space_group_name_H-M   'P 1'
#
loop_
_entity.id
_entity.type
_entity.pdbx_description
1 polymer ?
#
loop_
_entity_poly.entity_id
_entity_poly.type
_entity_poly.pdbx_seq_one_letter_code
_entity_poly.pdbx_strand_id
1 'polypeptide(L)'
;MSMLPDDLWNRIMEIGIGTKSLNYKDICRLSTTCRRLRRLADDNSVWSPLLLSGFPTSRMDLHLISIARNSDSTLNRKVKSLYKTRYFVYVLRPKYGLIDCKNNDRYEKEREQKRLAHRRVVLRIESEKAELLRPIQERELQSSLEKEKLKEAIAELRNLWKARY
;
A
#
# COMPACT_ATOMS: atom_id res chain seq x y z
N MET A 1 -24.42 -8.28 -21.11
CA MET A 1 -23.14 -8.34 -21.85
C MET A 1 -22.12 -9.24 -21.13
N SER A 2 -22.47 -10.47 -20.72
CA SER A 2 -21.60 -11.25 -19.83
C SER A 2 -21.67 -12.77 -20.03
N MET A 3 -21.87 -13.23 -21.27
CA MET A 3 -21.92 -14.67 -21.57
C MET A 3 -20.61 -15.21 -22.17
N LEU A 4 -19.67 -14.34 -22.53
CA LEU A 4 -18.42 -14.76 -23.17
C LEU A 4 -17.31 -14.92 -22.11
N PRO A 5 -16.62 -16.07 -22.00
CA PRO A 5 -15.44 -16.27 -21.15
C PRO A 5 -14.28 -15.29 -21.42
N ASP A 6 -13.41 -15.13 -20.43
CA ASP A 6 -12.24 -14.22 -20.49
C ASP A 6 -11.28 -14.61 -21.62
N ASP A 7 -11.10 -15.90 -21.87
CA ASP A 7 -10.24 -16.41 -22.94
C ASP A 7 -10.71 -15.98 -24.34
N LEU A 8 -12.02 -15.94 -24.56
CA LEU A 8 -12.59 -15.48 -25.83
C LEU A 8 -12.44 -13.97 -26.01
N TRP A 9 -12.55 -13.20 -24.92
CA TRP A 9 -12.27 -11.76 -24.98
C TRP A 9 -10.81 -11.47 -25.29
N ASN A 10 -9.89 -12.23 -24.70
CA ASN A 10 -8.47 -12.15 -25.02
C ASN A 10 -8.23 -12.48 -26.49
N ARG A 11 -8.85 -13.54 -27.02
CA ARG A 11 -8.74 -13.90 -28.43
C ARG A 11 -9.30 -12.84 -29.38
N ILE A 12 -10.43 -12.22 -29.04
CA ILE A 12 -11.04 -11.14 -29.84
C ILE A 12 -10.11 -9.92 -29.88
N MET A 13 -9.53 -9.55 -28.74
CA MET A 13 -8.61 -8.42 -28.67
C MET A 13 -7.31 -8.71 -29.44
N GLU A 14 -6.74 -9.91 -29.29
CA GLU A 14 -5.55 -10.34 -30.03
C GLU A 14 -5.77 -10.31 -31.55
N ILE A 15 -6.91 -10.82 -32.04
CA ILE A 15 -7.26 -10.78 -33.46
C ILE A 15 -7.44 -9.33 -33.92
N GLY A 16 -8.15 -8.50 -33.16
CA GLY A 16 -8.39 -7.10 -33.51
C GLY A 16 -7.11 -6.26 -33.57
N ILE A 17 -6.13 -6.57 -32.72
CA ILE A 17 -4.79 -5.98 -32.75
C ILE A 17 -3.99 -6.48 -33.96
N GLY A 18 -4.02 -7.79 -34.22
CA GLY A 18 -3.34 -8.41 -35.37
C GLY A 18 -3.84 -7.87 -36.71
N THR A 19 -5.13 -7.55 -36.81
CA THR A 19 -5.74 -6.92 -38.00
C THR A 19 -5.58 -5.40 -38.02
N LYS A 20 -4.89 -4.79 -37.03
CA LYS A 20 -4.77 -3.34 -36.81
C LYS A 20 -6.12 -2.60 -36.68
N SER A 21 -7.22 -3.32 -36.50
CA SER A 21 -8.55 -2.73 -36.31
C SER A 21 -8.72 -2.10 -34.93
N LEU A 22 -8.01 -2.64 -33.93
CA LEU A 22 -7.99 -2.13 -32.55
C LEU A 22 -6.65 -1.46 -32.27
N ASN A 23 -6.66 -0.15 -32.05
CA ASN A 23 -5.48 0.59 -31.66
C ASN A 23 -5.38 0.70 -30.13
N TYR A 24 -4.22 1.13 -29.61
CA TYR A 24 -4.00 1.32 -28.16
C TYR A 24 -5.05 2.25 -27.52
N LYS A 25 -5.55 3.22 -28.28
CA LYS A 25 -6.59 4.16 -27.84
C LYS A 25 -7.92 3.44 -27.57
N ASP A 26 -8.26 2.47 -28.41
CA ASP A 26 -9.52 1.74 -28.31
C ASP A 26 -9.49 0.74 -27.18
N ILE A 27 -8.35 0.11 -26.93
CA ILE A 27 -8.13 -0.76 -25.76
C ILE A 27 -8.25 0.04 -24.47
N CYS A 28 -7.74 1.27 -24.44
CA CYS A 28 -7.90 2.10 -23.25
C CYS A 28 -9.33 2.61 -23.05
N ARG A 29 -10.07 2.88 -24.12
CA ARG A 29 -11.52 3.10 -24.03
C ARG A 29 -12.24 1.86 -23.49
N LEU A 30 -11.89 0.67 -23.95
CA LEU A 30 -12.45 -0.58 -23.45
C LEU A 30 -12.12 -0.80 -21.95
N SER A 31 -10.90 -0.45 -21.52
CA SER A 31 -10.47 -0.57 -20.11
C SER A 31 -11.20 0.36 -19.14
N THR A 32 -11.85 1.41 -19.64
CA THR A 32 -12.67 2.31 -18.83
C THR A 32 -14.14 1.89 -18.78
N THR A 33 -14.63 1.09 -19.74
CA THR A 33 -16.03 0.66 -19.78
C THR A 33 -16.42 -0.32 -18.67
N CYS A 34 -15.55 -1.29 -18.33
CA CYS A 34 -15.85 -2.23 -17.24
C CYS A 34 -14.60 -2.79 -16.55
N ARG A 35 -14.74 -3.22 -15.28
CA ARG A 35 -13.63 -3.81 -14.49
C ARG A 35 -13.07 -5.08 -15.13
N ARG A 36 -13.91 -5.85 -15.81
CA ARG A 36 -13.53 -7.11 -16.47
C ARG A 36 -12.59 -6.85 -17.64
N LEU A 37 -12.96 -5.95 -18.55
CA LEU A 37 -12.10 -5.51 -19.66
C LEU A 37 -10.87 -4.75 -19.18
N ARG A 38 -10.92 -4.06 -18.04
CA ARG A 38 -9.72 -3.46 -17.42
C ARG A 38 -8.69 -4.51 -17.00
N ARG A 39 -9.13 -5.65 -16.46
CA ARG A 39 -8.24 -6.75 -16.08
C ARG A 39 -7.63 -7.41 -17.32
N LEU A 40 -8.46 -7.70 -18.31
CA LEU A 40 -8.01 -8.29 -19.59
C LEU A 40 -7.08 -7.35 -20.36
N ALA A 41 -7.34 -6.03 -20.32
CA ALA A 41 -6.45 -5.03 -20.88
C ALA A 41 -5.17 -4.80 -20.06
N ASP A 42 -5.01 -5.39 -18.87
CA ASP A 42 -3.73 -5.37 -18.12
C ASP A 42 -2.86 -6.60 -18.49
N ASP A 43 -3.38 -7.53 -19.31
CA ASP A 43 -2.65 -8.70 -19.79
C ASP A 43 -1.60 -8.35 -20.85
N ASN A 44 -0.43 -8.98 -20.73
CA ASN A 44 0.75 -8.69 -21.56
C ASN A 44 0.61 -9.07 -23.04
N SER A 45 -0.21 -10.07 -23.35
CA SER A 45 -0.35 -10.58 -24.71
C SER A 45 -0.99 -9.55 -25.64
N VAL A 46 -1.82 -8.65 -25.07
CA VAL A 46 -2.51 -7.57 -25.77
C VAL A 46 -1.53 -6.44 -26.11
N TRP A 47 -0.63 -6.08 -25.20
CA TRP A 47 0.32 -4.98 -25.41
C TRP A 47 1.52 -5.36 -26.26
N SER A 48 2.00 -6.60 -26.18
CA SER A 48 3.25 -7.01 -26.87
C SER A 48 3.20 -6.79 -28.40
N PRO A 49 2.12 -7.13 -29.13
CA PRO A 49 2.01 -6.89 -30.57
C PRO A 49 1.81 -5.41 -30.93
N LEU A 50 1.09 -4.65 -30.08
CA LEU A 50 0.91 -3.21 -30.28
C LEU A 50 2.23 -2.46 -30.18
N LEU A 51 3.08 -2.86 -29.22
CA LEU A 51 4.41 -2.30 -29.03
C LEU A 51 5.31 -2.54 -30.25
N LEU A 52 5.24 -3.72 -30.86
CA LEU A 52 5.98 -4.05 -32.09
C LEU A 52 5.49 -3.25 -33.31
N SER A 53 4.21 -2.89 -33.35
CA SER A 53 3.59 -2.19 -34.49
C SER A 53 3.67 -0.66 -34.42
N GLY A 54 3.68 -0.07 -33.22
CA GLY A 54 3.46 1.37 -33.00
C GLY A 54 4.72 2.22 -32.80
N PHE A 55 5.86 1.59 -32.50
CA PHE A 55 7.11 2.30 -32.21
C PHE A 55 8.25 1.59 -32.94
N PRO A 56 9.05 2.27 -33.81
CA PRO A 56 10.30 1.72 -34.30
C PRO A 56 11.23 1.61 -33.09
N THR A 57 11.28 0.42 -32.50
CA THR A 57 12.02 0.21 -31.27
C THR A 57 13.51 0.22 -31.62
N SER A 58 14.28 1.08 -30.97
CA SER A 58 15.74 1.14 -31.13
C SER A 58 16.33 -0.26 -31.02
N ARG A 59 17.38 -0.55 -31.78
CA ARG A 59 18.03 -1.88 -31.93
C ARG A 59 18.37 -2.57 -30.59
N MET A 60 18.49 -1.80 -29.51
CA MET A 60 18.73 -2.29 -28.14
C MET A 60 17.47 -2.88 -27.46
N ASP A 61 16.28 -2.39 -27.77
CA ASP A 61 15.01 -2.84 -27.17
C ASP A 61 14.50 -4.14 -27.80
N LEU A 62 14.79 -4.37 -29.08
CA LEU A 62 14.53 -5.65 -29.76
C LEU A 62 15.31 -6.80 -29.11
N HIS A 63 16.54 -6.55 -28.64
CA HIS A 63 17.35 -7.53 -27.93
C HIS A 63 16.73 -7.86 -26.56
N LEU A 64 16.25 -6.86 -25.82
CA LEU A 64 15.55 -7.05 -24.53
C LEU A 64 14.21 -7.81 -24.69
N ILE A 65 13.46 -7.56 -25.76
CA ILE A 65 12.21 -8.28 -26.07
C ILE A 65 12.50 -9.74 -26.46
N SER A 66 13.58 -9.99 -27.23
CA SER A 66 14.00 -11.34 -27.59
C SER A 66 14.49 -12.15 -26.37
N ILE A 67 15.20 -11.50 -25.44
CA ILE A 67 15.65 -12.11 -24.18
C ILE A 67 14.47 -12.35 -23.24
N ALA A 68 13.49 -11.43 -23.19
CA ALA A 68 12.29 -11.58 -22.37
C ALA A 68 11.37 -12.73 -22.82
N ARG A 69 11.49 -13.21 -24.07
CA ARG A 69 10.82 -14.44 -24.52
C ARG A 69 11.42 -15.71 -23.91
N ASN A 70 12.68 -15.65 -23.47
CA ASN A 70 13.43 -16.83 -23.02
C ASN A 70 13.71 -16.89 -21.52
N SER A 71 13.57 -15.82 -20.72
CA SER A 71 13.77 -15.90 -19.26
C SER A 71 13.14 -14.78 -18.40
N ASP A 72 12.65 -15.22 -17.24
CA ASP A 72 12.29 -14.55 -15.97
C ASP A 72 11.18 -13.47 -15.89
N SER A 73 10.27 -13.69 -14.95
CA SER A 73 9.08 -12.89 -14.60
C SER A 73 9.38 -11.46 -14.10
N THR A 74 10.61 -11.23 -13.64
CA THR A 74 11.11 -9.98 -13.06
C THR A 74 11.45 -8.93 -14.12
N LEU A 75 12.06 -9.32 -15.25
CA LEU A 75 12.39 -8.41 -16.35
C LEU A 75 11.11 -7.92 -17.05
N ASN A 76 10.13 -8.82 -17.18
CA ASN A 76 8.80 -8.52 -17.70
C ASN A 76 8.08 -7.46 -16.84
N ARG A 77 8.26 -7.46 -15.51
CA ARG A 77 7.74 -6.39 -14.62
C ARG A 77 8.43 -5.04 -14.84
N LYS A 78 9.74 -5.00 -15.08
CA LYS A 78 10.48 -3.74 -15.29
C LYS A 78 10.08 -3.04 -16.60
N VAL A 79 9.95 -3.80 -17.69
CA VAL A 79 9.50 -3.25 -18.98
C VAL A 79 8.05 -2.75 -18.90
N LYS A 80 7.16 -3.50 -18.22
CA LYS A 80 5.80 -3.03 -17.87
C LYS A 80 5.81 -1.75 -17.04
N SER A 81 6.66 -1.66 -16.02
CA SER A 81 6.75 -0.51 -15.12
C SER A 81 7.10 0.77 -15.86
N LEU A 82 8.07 0.71 -16.77
CA LEU A 82 8.52 1.88 -17.53
C LEU A 82 7.44 2.39 -18.49
N TYR A 83 6.75 1.49 -19.19
CA TYR A 83 5.68 1.87 -20.11
C TYR A 83 4.37 2.23 -19.41
N LYS A 84 3.99 1.55 -18.31
CA LYS A 84 2.82 1.91 -17.50
C LYS A 84 2.98 3.31 -16.92
N THR A 85 4.20 3.66 -16.47
CA THR A 85 4.53 5.02 -16.00
C THR A 85 4.43 6.05 -17.12
N ARG A 86 5.00 5.76 -18.31
CA ARG A 86 4.93 6.67 -19.48
C ARG A 86 3.49 6.83 -19.98
N TYR A 87 2.75 5.74 -20.14
CA TYR A 87 1.38 5.74 -20.63
C TYR A 87 0.42 6.46 -19.66
N PHE A 88 0.56 6.20 -18.35
CA PHE A 88 -0.25 6.83 -17.31
C PHE A 88 -0.01 8.35 -17.24
N VAL A 89 1.25 8.78 -17.34
CA VAL A 89 1.63 10.20 -17.28
C VAL A 89 1.23 10.98 -18.54
N TYR A 90 1.45 10.41 -19.74
CA TYR A 90 1.26 11.15 -21.00
C TYR A 90 -0.12 10.98 -21.65
N VAL A 91 -0.88 9.91 -21.35
CA VAL A 91 -2.13 9.59 -22.05
C VAL A 91 -3.35 9.56 -21.13
N LEU A 92 -3.22 9.02 -19.91
CA LEU A 92 -4.37 8.86 -19.00
C LEU A 92 -4.62 10.10 -18.12
N ARG A 93 -3.57 10.67 -17.52
CA ARG A 93 -3.69 11.82 -16.59
C ARG A 93 -4.41 13.04 -17.19
N PRO A 94 -4.20 13.43 -18.46
CA PRO A 94 -4.88 14.60 -19.05
C PRO A 94 -6.35 14.34 -19.45
N LYS A 95 -6.76 13.07 -19.66
CA LYS A 95 -8.08 12.73 -20.23
C LYS A 95 -9.09 12.11 -19.25
N TYR A 96 -8.64 11.55 -18.12
CA TYR A 96 -9.53 10.84 -17.17
C TYR A 96 -9.44 11.36 -15.72
N GLY A 97 -8.73 12.48 -15.50
CA GLY A 97 -8.39 13.00 -14.16
C GLY A 97 -9.57 13.36 -13.23
N LEU A 98 -10.81 13.43 -13.73
CA LEU A 98 -11.99 13.79 -12.94
C LEU A 98 -12.79 12.58 -12.41
N ILE A 99 -12.56 11.37 -12.94
CA ILE A 99 -13.34 10.16 -12.57
C ILE A 99 -12.56 9.29 -11.57
N ASP A 100 -11.23 9.27 -11.67
CA ASP A 100 -10.37 8.52 -10.73
C ASP A 100 -10.20 9.21 -9.38
N CYS A 101 -10.28 10.55 -9.31
CA CYS A 101 -10.20 11.28 -8.03
C CYS A 101 -11.35 10.90 -7.09
N LYS A 102 -12.60 10.82 -7.56
CA LYS A 102 -13.75 10.47 -6.70
C LYS A 102 -13.64 9.08 -6.05
N ASN A 103 -13.08 8.10 -6.76
CA ASN A 103 -12.89 6.75 -6.21
C ASN A 103 -11.66 6.66 -5.30
N ASN A 104 -10.58 7.38 -5.62
CA ASN A 104 -9.41 7.49 -4.77
C ASN A 104 -9.73 8.24 -3.45
N ASP A 105 -10.45 9.35 -3.53
CA ASP A 105 -10.86 10.16 -2.37
C ASP A 105 -11.76 9.36 -1.42
N ARG A 106 -12.65 8.51 -1.95
CA ARG A 106 -13.49 7.63 -1.13
C ARG A 106 -12.65 6.56 -0.42
N TYR A 107 -11.69 5.98 -1.13
CA TYR A 107 -10.78 4.97 -0.57
C TYR A 107 -9.83 5.57 0.48
N GLU A 108 -9.27 6.75 0.21
CA GLU A 108 -8.42 7.48 1.14
C GLU A 108 -9.19 7.90 2.40
N LYS A 109 -10.43 8.38 2.26
CA LYS A 109 -11.30 8.69 3.42
C LYS A 109 -11.57 7.46 4.28
N GLU A 110 -11.88 6.31 3.69
CA GLU A 110 -12.11 5.07 4.44
C GLU A 110 -10.83 4.59 5.15
N ARG A 111 -9.66 4.75 4.50
CA ARG A 111 -8.35 4.45 5.09
C ARG A 111 -8.01 5.37 6.26
N GLU A 112 -8.27 6.68 6.11
CA GLU A 112 -8.09 7.69 7.17
C GLU A 112 -9.03 7.38 8.34
N GLN A 113 -10.28 7.00 8.06
CA GLN A 113 -11.27 6.67 9.08
C GLN A 113 -10.87 5.44 9.89
N LYS A 114 -10.33 4.40 9.24
CA LYS A 114 -9.77 3.22 9.93
C LYS A 114 -8.58 3.60 10.81
N ARG A 115 -7.68 4.48 10.32
CA ARG A 115 -6.56 5.02 11.10
C ARG A 115 -7.03 5.83 12.31
N LEU A 116 -8.01 6.70 12.15
CA LEU A 116 -8.57 7.51 13.22
C LEU A 116 -9.32 6.65 14.24
N ALA A 117 -10.09 5.65 13.80
CA ALA A 117 -10.74 4.69 14.68
C ALA A 117 -9.73 3.92 15.52
N HIS A 118 -8.64 3.44 14.90
CA HIS A 118 -7.55 2.78 15.61
C HIS A 118 -6.88 3.71 16.63
N ARG A 119 -6.56 4.96 16.24
CA ARG A 119 -6.02 5.96 17.18
C ARG A 119 -6.94 6.22 18.37
N ARG A 120 -8.26 6.30 18.16
CA ARG A 120 -9.25 6.46 19.24
C ARG A 120 -9.29 5.27 20.18
N VAL A 121 -9.12 4.04 19.68
CA VAL A 121 -9.03 2.83 20.51
C VAL A 121 -7.75 2.86 21.34
N VAL A 122 -6.61 3.19 20.72
CA VAL A 122 -5.32 3.28 21.42
C VAL A 122 -5.39 4.30 22.55
N LEU A 123 -5.92 5.50 22.30
CA LEU A 123 -6.06 6.52 23.33
C LEU A 123 -6.95 6.09 24.51
N ARG A 124 -7.99 5.26 24.26
CA ARG A 124 -8.79 4.68 25.35
C ARG A 124 -7.97 3.71 26.20
N ILE A 125 -7.23 2.82 25.56
CA ILE A 125 -6.36 1.86 26.25
C ILE A 125 -5.25 2.59 27.04
N GLU A 126 -4.68 3.64 26.45
CA GLU A 126 -3.65 4.45 27.12
C GLU A 126 -4.22 5.23 28.31
N SER A 127 -5.45 5.75 28.21
CA SER A 127 -6.17 6.36 29.33
C SER A 127 -6.39 5.36 30.47
N GLU A 128 -6.91 4.17 30.16
CA GLU A 128 -7.12 3.10 31.14
C GLU A 128 -5.79 2.69 31.81
N LYS A 129 -4.71 2.58 31.03
CA LYS A 129 -3.37 2.31 31.56
C LYS A 129 -2.89 3.41 32.51
N ALA A 130 -3.08 4.68 32.15
CA ALA A 130 -2.68 5.80 32.99
C ALA A 130 -3.46 5.83 34.31
N GLU A 131 -4.75 5.49 34.27
CA GLU A 131 -5.57 5.36 35.47
C GLU A 131 -5.09 4.23 36.38
N LEU A 132 -4.76 3.07 35.82
CA LEU A 132 -4.26 1.92 36.60
C LEU A 132 -2.84 2.15 37.16
N LEU A 133 -2.01 2.96 36.51
CA LEU A 133 -0.63 3.22 36.95
C LEU A 133 -0.55 4.22 38.12
N ARG A 134 -1.47 5.19 38.23
CA ARG A 134 -1.50 6.17 39.33
C ARG A 134 -1.47 5.56 40.74
N PRO A 135 -2.35 4.60 41.10
CA PRO A 135 -2.32 4.01 42.44
C PRO A 135 -1.10 3.12 42.68
N ILE A 136 -0.48 2.59 41.62
CA ILE A 136 0.78 1.84 41.75
C ILE A 136 1.91 2.78 42.17
N GLN A 137 2.05 3.91 41.48
CA GLN A 137 3.06 4.93 41.81
C GLN A 137 2.85 5.53 43.21
N GLU A 138 1.60 5.77 43.60
CA GLU A 138 1.28 6.27 44.95
C GLU A 138 1.69 5.28 46.05
N ARG A 139 1.42 3.98 45.86
CA ARG A 139 1.87 2.94 46.79
C ARG A 139 3.39 2.82 46.85
N GLU A 140 4.08 2.94 45.71
CA GLU A 140 5.55 2.94 45.68
C GLU A 140 6.12 4.14 46.45
N LEU A 141 5.53 5.32 46.30
CA LEU A 141 5.92 6.51 47.05
C LEU A 141 5.69 6.32 48.55
N GLN A 142 4.52 5.84 48.96
CA GLN A 142 4.24 5.52 50.37
C GLN A 142 5.25 4.53 50.94
N SER A 143 5.55 3.45 50.21
CA SER A 143 6.56 2.47 50.63
C SER A 143 7.96 3.09 50.77
N SER A 144 8.34 4.01 49.89
CA SER A 144 9.62 4.71 49.99
C SER A 144 9.68 5.62 51.23
N LEU A 145 8.59 6.34 51.52
CA LEU A 145 8.50 7.21 52.68
C LEU A 145 8.56 6.43 53.99
N GLU A 146 7.82 5.31 54.08
CA GLU A 146 7.86 4.43 55.24
C GLU A 146 9.26 3.86 55.48
N LYS A 147 9.98 3.48 54.41
CA LYS A 147 11.38 3.02 54.53
C LYS A 147 12.30 4.11 55.08
N GLU A 148 12.13 5.36 54.68
CA GLU A 148 12.93 6.47 55.24
C GLU A 148 12.62 6.71 56.72
N LYS A 149 11.33 6.71 57.11
CA LYS A 149 10.95 6.80 58.53
C LYS A 149 11.53 5.66 59.38
N LEU A 150 11.55 4.44 58.84
CA LEU A 150 12.16 3.30 59.52
C LEU A 150 13.68 3.48 59.68
N LYS A 151 14.37 3.99 58.65
CA LYS A 151 15.81 4.29 58.74
C LYS A 151 16.11 5.35 59.80
N GLU A 152 15.28 6.39 59.87
CA GLU A 152 15.40 7.45 60.86
C GLU A 152 15.19 6.91 62.28
N ALA A 153 14.13 6.13 62.51
CA ALA A 153 13.90 5.47 63.79
C ALA A 153 15.06 4.53 64.19
N ILE A 154 15.63 3.80 63.23
CA ILE A 154 16.82 2.96 63.47
C ILE A 154 18.03 3.84 63.86
N ALA A 155 18.22 4.99 63.22
CA ALA A 155 19.29 5.92 63.55
C ALA A 155 19.12 6.51 64.96
N GLU A 156 17.90 6.88 65.34
CA GLU A 156 17.57 7.34 66.70
C GLU A 156 17.86 6.24 67.75
N LEU A 157 17.39 5.02 67.52
CA LEU A 157 17.66 3.89 68.41
C LEU A 157 19.16 3.63 68.55
N ARG A 158 19.92 3.73 67.45
CA ARG A 158 21.39 3.63 67.49
C ARG A 158 22.02 4.77 68.31
N ASN A 159 21.53 5.99 68.19
CA ASN A 159 22.02 7.13 68.96
C ASN A 159 21.73 6.98 70.46
N LEU A 160 20.53 6.51 70.81
CA LEU A 160 20.18 6.19 72.20
C LEU A 160 21.06 5.07 72.77
N TRP A 161 21.37 4.06 71.96
CA TRP A 161 22.27 2.97 72.36
C TRP A 161 23.68 3.48 72.63
N LYS A 162 24.20 4.38 71.79
CA LYS A 162 25.49 5.07 72.01
C LYS A 162 25.50 6.02 73.20
N ALA A 163 24.38 6.62 73.58
CA ALA A 163 24.31 7.50 74.75
C ALA A 163 24.25 6.72 76.08
N ARG A 164 23.90 5.43 76.03
CA ARG A 164 23.79 4.55 77.20
C ARG A 164 25.10 3.87 77.59
N TYR A 165 26.11 3.88 76.73
CA TYR A 165 27.40 3.22 76.92
C TYR A 165 28.53 4.23 76.68
#